data_AF-A0AAN1PUI0-F1
#
_entry.id   AF-A0AAN1PUI0-F1
#
_cell.length_a   1.000
_cell.length_b   1.000
_cell.length_c   1.000
_cell.angle_alpha   90.00
_cell.angle_beta   90.00
_cell.angle_gamma   90.00
#
_symmetry.space_group_name_H-M   'P 1'
#
loop_
_entity.id
_entity.type
_entity.pdbx_description
1 polymer ?
#
loop_
_entity_poly.entity_id
_entity_poly.type
_entity_poly.pdbx_seq_one_letter_code
_entity_poly.pdbx_strand_id
1 'polypeptide(L)'
;MDYKFKYTKENGFKQVKIAPSVHNENFIHRKIIWCDRYEYFLNEDTGVFAMIRLANLPAKLFVTIAYPVSLLLHGLNNFKSVNKEVYEIWNQKETGTFSVDESYRSQQGWNDLMDLIT
;
A
#
# COMPACT_ATOMS: atom_id res chain seq x y z
N MET A 1 13.54 -12.71 9.37
CA MET A 1 12.70 -11.91 10.28
C MET A 1 11.34 -11.81 9.63
N ASP A 2 10.33 -12.42 10.22
CA ASP A 2 8.97 -12.30 9.70
C ASP A 2 8.52 -10.86 9.88
N TYR A 3 8.17 -10.22 8.77
CA TYR A 3 7.64 -8.86 8.77
C TYR A 3 6.36 -8.82 9.63
N LYS A 4 6.21 -7.77 10.43
CA LYS A 4 4.97 -7.51 11.19
C LYS A 4 4.42 -6.16 10.81
N PHE A 5 3.18 -6.15 10.36
CA PHE A 5 2.48 -4.93 9.99
C PHE A 5 2.29 -4.03 11.21
N LYS A 6 2.85 -2.81 11.16
CA LYS A 6 2.89 -1.89 12.31
C LYS A 6 1.75 -0.87 12.39
N TYR A 7 1.01 -0.64 11.31
CA TYR A 7 -0.07 0.37 11.27
C TYR A 7 -1.41 -0.23 11.72
N THR A 8 -1.45 -0.74 12.95
CA THR A 8 -2.62 -1.38 13.54
C THR A 8 -3.25 -0.51 14.62
N LYS A 9 -4.53 -0.78 14.93
CA LYS A 9 -5.24 -0.12 16.04
C LYS A 9 -4.56 -0.35 17.39
N GLU A 10 -3.97 -1.53 17.59
CA GLU A 10 -3.20 -1.88 18.78
C GLU A 10 -1.96 -0.98 18.97
N ASN A 11 -1.37 -0.53 17.86
CA ASN A 11 -0.24 0.41 17.85
C ASN A 11 -0.69 1.89 17.81
N GLY A 12 -1.97 2.17 18.09
CA GLY A 12 -2.52 3.52 18.15
C GLY A 12 -2.86 4.15 16.79
N PHE A 13 -2.77 3.40 15.69
CA PHE A 13 -3.16 3.90 14.37
C PHE A 13 -4.67 3.76 14.13
N LYS A 14 -5.30 4.85 13.74
CA LYS A 14 -6.66 4.89 13.21
C LYS A 14 -6.58 4.94 11.68
N GLN A 15 -7.34 4.09 11.01
CA GLN A 15 -7.47 4.19 9.56
C GLN A 15 -8.35 5.39 9.22
N VAL A 16 -7.85 6.26 8.34
CA VAL A 16 -8.57 7.45 7.89
C VAL A 16 -8.87 7.36 6.40
N LYS A 17 -9.84 8.14 5.93
CA LYS A 17 -10.25 8.14 4.53
C LYS A 17 -9.90 9.47 3.88
N ILE A 18 -9.30 9.38 2.70
CA ILE A 18 -9.11 10.50 1.79
C ILE A 18 -9.80 10.13 0.50
N ALA A 19 -10.66 11.02 -0.01
CA ALA A 19 -11.35 10.80 -1.26
C ALA A 19 -10.34 10.68 -2.42
N PRO A 20 -10.53 9.78 -3.40
CA PRO A 20 -9.59 9.62 -4.51
C PRO A 20 -9.34 10.91 -5.32
N SER A 21 -10.35 11.77 -5.46
CA SER A 21 -10.21 13.08 -6.10
C SER A 21 -9.27 13.99 -5.32
N VAL A 22 -9.52 14.15 -4.02
CA VAL A 22 -8.69 14.93 -3.09
C VAL A 22 -7.26 14.41 -3.08
N HIS A 23 -7.07 13.09 -3.06
CA HIS A 23 -5.75 12.49 -3.13
C HIS A 23 -5.00 12.88 -4.41
N ASN A 24 -5.64 12.75 -5.57
CA ASN A 24 -5.01 13.03 -6.86
C ASN A 24 -4.68 14.51 -7.08
N GLU A 25 -5.45 15.41 -6.44
CA GLU A 25 -5.21 16.85 -6.44
C GLU A 25 -4.03 17.23 -5.55
N ASN A 26 -3.92 16.62 -4.36
CA ASN A 26 -2.93 17.02 -3.35
C ASN A 26 -1.61 16.24 -3.43
N PHE A 27 -1.64 14.97 -3.85
CA PHE A 27 -0.45 14.12 -3.94
C PHE A 27 0.02 13.96 -5.39
N ILE A 28 0.57 15.04 -5.96
CA ILE A 28 0.95 15.14 -7.37
C ILE A 28 1.91 14.00 -7.81
N HIS A 29 2.82 13.57 -6.94
CA HIS A 29 3.80 12.52 -7.22
C HIS A 29 3.33 11.10 -6.87
N ARG A 30 2.12 10.96 -6.31
CA ARG A 30 1.56 9.69 -5.83
C ARG A 30 0.13 9.48 -6.34
N LYS A 31 -0.20 9.94 -7.54
CA LYS A 31 -1.53 9.78 -8.12
C LYS A 31 -1.97 8.32 -8.17
N ILE A 32 -3.24 8.08 -7.84
CA ILE A 32 -3.88 6.77 -7.93
C ILE A 32 -3.99 6.40 -9.40
N ILE A 33 -3.28 5.36 -9.81
CA ILE A 33 -3.45 4.72 -11.11
C ILE A 33 -4.33 3.47 -10.99
N TRP A 34 -4.72 2.90 -12.13
CA TRP A 34 -5.70 1.83 -12.21
C TRP A 34 -5.34 0.55 -11.44
N CYS A 35 -4.08 0.31 -11.11
CA CYS A 35 -3.61 -0.88 -10.38
C CYS A 35 -3.35 -0.62 -8.89
N ASP A 36 -3.51 0.62 -8.44
CA ASP A 36 -3.20 1.03 -7.08
C ASP A 36 -4.43 1.08 -6.19
N ARG A 37 -4.18 0.84 -4.91
CA ARG A 37 -5.07 1.14 -3.80
C ARG A 37 -4.26 1.83 -2.71
N TYR A 38 -4.71 2.99 -2.27
CA TYR A 38 -4.09 3.69 -1.17
C TYR A 38 -4.89 3.48 0.12
N GLU A 39 -4.18 3.30 1.23
CA GLU A 39 -4.73 3.26 2.58
C GLU A 39 -3.98 4.24 3.47
N TYR A 40 -4.70 4.95 4.33
CA TYR A 40 -4.15 6.01 5.17
C TYR A 40 -4.35 5.67 6.63
N PHE A 41 -3.32 5.88 7.42
CA PHE A 41 -3.31 5.60 8.85
C PHE A 41 -2.79 6.81 9.60
N LEU A 42 -3.50 7.24 10.63
CA LEU A 42 -3.14 8.37 11.48
C LEU A 42 -3.01 7.88 12.91
N ASN A 43 -1.89 8.20 13.54
CA ASN A 43 -1.69 8.06 14.98
C ASN A 43 -1.63 9.47 15.58
N GLU A 44 -2.73 9.88 16.21
CA GLU A 44 -2.88 11.21 16.81
C GLU A 44 -1.94 11.41 18.01
N ASP A 45 -1.65 10.34 18.77
CA ASP A 45 -0.84 10.41 19.98
C ASP A 45 0.64 10.68 19.64
N THR A 46 1.16 9.99 18.62
CA THR A 46 2.54 10.14 18.15
C THR A 46 2.70 11.21 17.07
N GLY A 47 1.60 11.67 16.47
CA GLY A 47 1.61 12.64 15.38
C GLY A 47 2.22 12.07 14.10
N VAL A 48 1.91 10.81 13.78
CA VAL A 48 2.40 10.13 12.57
C VAL A 48 1.24 9.85 11.63
N PHE A 49 1.37 10.27 10.39
CA PHE A 49 0.51 9.89 9.29
C PHE A 49 1.27 8.95 8.36
N ALA A 50 0.64 7.86 7.93
CA ALA A 50 1.23 6.89 7.03
C ALA A 50 0.30 6.65 5.84
N MET A 51 0.83 6.85 4.64
CA MET A 51 0.17 6.57 3.38
C MET A 51 0.76 5.31 2.78
N ILE A 52 -0.06 4.27 2.66
CA ILE A 52 0.34 2.95 2.18
C ILE A 52 -0.20 2.73 0.77
N ARG A 53 0.68 2.38 -0.17
CA ARG A 53 0.32 1.97 -1.53
C ARG A 53 0.29 0.45 -1.65
N LEU A 54 -0.85 -0.10 -2.05
CA LEU A 54 -1.12 -1.51 -2.25
C LEU A 54 -1.61 -1.78 -3.67
N ALA A 55 -1.56 -3.04 -4.09
CA ALA A 55 -2.21 -3.47 -5.32
C ALA A 55 -3.71 -3.61 -5.07
N ASN A 56 -4.51 -3.09 -6.00
CA ASN A 56 -5.96 -3.26 -5.93
C ASN A 56 -6.40 -4.64 -6.43
N LEU A 57 -7.68 -4.95 -6.27
CA LEU A 57 -8.23 -6.25 -6.66
C LEU A 57 -8.06 -6.55 -8.16
N PRO A 58 -8.34 -5.61 -9.09
CA PRO A 58 -8.03 -5.81 -10.50
C PRO A 58 -6.58 -6.19 -10.79
N ALA A 59 -5.60 -5.52 -10.16
CA ALA A 59 -4.19 -5.83 -10.32
C ALA A 59 -3.84 -7.24 -9.79
N LYS A 60 -4.38 -7.62 -8.64
CA LYS A 60 -4.20 -8.97 -8.07
C LYS A 60 -4.75 -10.05 -9.00
N LEU A 61 -5.94 -9.84 -9.55
CA LEU A 61 -6.57 -10.76 -10.50
C LEU A 61 -5.76 -10.85 -11.80
N PHE A 62 -5.28 -9.73 -12.33
CA PHE A 62 -4.44 -9.70 -13.52
C PHE A 62 -3.17 -10.54 -13.34
N VAL A 63 -2.45 -10.38 -12.22
CA VAL A 63 -1.25 -11.18 -11.93
C VAL A 63 -1.58 -12.66 -11.78
N THR A 64 -2.72 -12.97 -11.16
CA THR A 64 -3.17 -14.38 -11.00
C THR A 64 -3.51 -15.02 -12.34
N ILE A 65 -4.13 -14.28 -13.26
CA ILE A 65 -4.45 -14.75 -14.61
C ILE A 65 -3.19 -14.86 -15.47
N ALA A 66 -2.23 -13.95 -15.31
CA ALA A 66 -0.96 -13.98 -16.03
C ALA A 66 -0.04 -15.11 -15.56
N TYR A 67 -0.25 -15.64 -14.35
CA TYR A 67 0.60 -16.66 -13.73
C TYR A 67 0.93 -17.88 -14.61
N PRO A 68 -0.03 -18.56 -15.29
CA PRO A 68 0.29 -19.69 -16.14
C PRO A 68 1.19 -19.30 -17.33
N VAL A 69 0.99 -18.11 -17.89
CA VAL A 69 1.82 -17.58 -18.98
C VAL A 69 3.22 -17.26 -18.47
N SER A 70 3.33 -16.63 -17.29
CA SER A 70 4.62 -16.36 -16.63
C SER A 70 5.39 -17.64 -16.35
N LEU A 71 4.73 -18.71 -15.88
CA LEU A 71 5.37 -20.01 -15.69
C LEU A 71 5.89 -20.63 -16.99
N LEU A 72 5.15 -20.50 -18.09
CA LEU A 72 5.58 -21.00 -19.40
C LEU A 72 6.80 -20.23 -19.93
N LEU A 73 6.83 -18.91 -19.75
CA LEU A 73 7.93 -18.05 -20.21
C LEU A 73 9.20 -18.20 -19.37
N HIS A 74 9.07 -18.28 -18.04
CA HIS A 74 10.21 -18.40 -17.14
C HIS A 74 10.68 -19.84 -16.92
N GLY A 75 9.89 -20.82 -17.38
CA GLY A 75 10.13 -22.25 -17.21
C GLY A 75 9.88 -22.75 -15.79
N LEU A 76 9.69 -24.06 -15.65
CA LEU A 76 9.39 -24.72 -14.37
C LEU A 76 10.50 -24.53 -13.31
N ASN A 77 11.75 -24.28 -13.73
CA ASN A 77 12.85 -24.01 -12.81
C ASN A 77 12.64 -22.74 -11.97
N ASN A 78 11.84 -21.78 -12.47
CA ASN A 78 11.53 -20.54 -11.77
C ASN A 78 10.20 -20.59 -11.01
N PHE A 79 9.52 -21.74 -10.96
CA PHE A 79 8.19 -21.90 -10.33
C PHE A 79 8.13 -21.32 -8.91
N LYS A 80 9.17 -21.52 -8.08
CA LYS A 80 9.20 -20.98 -6.72
C LYS A 80 9.14 -19.45 -6.69
N SER A 81 9.85 -18.78 -7.59
CA SER A 81 9.87 -17.31 -7.65
C SER A 81 8.52 -16.75 -8.12
N VAL A 82 7.94 -17.34 -9.16
CA VAL A 82 6.65 -16.88 -9.69
C VAL A 82 5.51 -17.12 -8.68
N ASN A 83 5.51 -18.25 -7.96
CA ASN A 83 4.54 -18.47 -6.87
C ASN A 83 4.71 -17.47 -5.74
N LYS A 84 5.96 -17.13 -5.40
CA LYS A 84 6.25 -16.16 -4.35
C LYS A 84 5.68 -14.79 -4.74
N GLU A 85 5.85 -14.35 -5.98
CA GLU A 85 5.27 -13.07 -6.45
C GLU A 85 3.74 -13.04 -6.36
N VAL A 86 3.08 -14.13 -6.79
CA VAL A 86 1.61 -14.25 -6.65
C VAL A 86 1.21 -14.25 -5.17
N TYR A 87 1.92 -14.96 -4.31
CA TYR A 87 1.64 -14.95 -2.88
C TYR A 87 1.83 -13.55 -2.27
N GLU A 88 2.91 -12.85 -2.62
CA GLU A 88 3.25 -11.52 -2.11
C GLU A 88 2.21 -10.47 -2.52
N ILE A 89 1.70 -10.49 -3.76
CA ILE A 89 0.69 -9.52 -4.20
C ILE A 89 -0.66 -9.71 -3.50
N TRP A 90 -1.00 -10.95 -3.11
CA TRP A 90 -2.20 -11.20 -2.32
C TRP A 90 -2.00 -10.81 -0.86
N ASN A 91 -0.80 -11.05 -0.30
CA ASN A 91 -0.47 -10.90 1.13
C ASN A 91 0.52 -9.76 1.41
N GLN A 92 0.36 -8.61 0.73
CA GLN A 92 1.32 -7.49 0.79
C GLN A 92 1.60 -7.01 2.21
N LYS A 93 0.57 -6.88 3.05
CA LYS A 93 0.74 -6.42 4.44
C LYS A 93 1.44 -7.45 5.33
N GLU A 94 1.31 -8.73 5.05
CA GLU A 94 1.96 -9.79 5.82
C GLU A 94 3.42 -9.96 5.40
N THR A 95 3.68 -9.80 4.10
CA THR A 95 5.02 -9.96 3.52
C THR A 95 5.86 -8.67 3.56
N GLY A 96 5.23 -7.52 3.82
CA GLY A 96 5.88 -6.21 3.73
C GLY A 96 6.06 -5.71 2.30
N THR A 97 5.42 -6.35 1.31
CA THR A 97 5.55 -6.03 -0.12
C THR A 97 4.65 -4.86 -0.52
N PHE A 98 4.95 -3.68 0.02
CA PHE A 98 4.23 -2.44 -0.25
C PHE A 98 5.14 -1.21 -0.07
N SER A 99 4.68 -0.07 -0.58
CA SER A 99 5.36 1.22 -0.33
C SER A 99 4.61 2.00 0.73
N VAL A 100 5.36 2.68 1.59
CA VAL A 100 4.80 3.57 2.61
C VAL A 100 5.55 4.90 2.61
N ASP A 101 4.78 5.98 2.61
CA ASP A 101 5.28 7.32 2.87
C ASP A 101 4.75 7.75 4.24
N GLU A 102 5.65 8.06 5.16
CA GLU A 102 5.32 8.56 6.50
C GLU A 102 5.52 10.07 6.58
N SER A 103 4.57 10.76 7.21
CA SER A 103 4.65 12.17 7.52
C SER A 103 4.50 12.38 9.03
N TYR A 104 5.21 13.36 9.56
CA TYR A 104 5.31 13.61 10.99
C TYR A 104 4.76 15.01 11.33
N ARG A 105 4.17 15.17 12.51
CA ARG A 105 3.61 16.44 12.99
C ARG A 105 4.59 17.62 12.93
N SER A 106 5.88 17.35 13.05
CA SER A 106 6.93 18.37 12.97
C SER A 106 7.25 18.85 11.55
N GLN A 107 6.73 18.18 10.52
CA GLN A 107 7.02 18.52 9.12
C GLN A 107 6.13 19.65 8.61
N GLN A 108 6.67 20.44 7.69
CA GLN A 108 5.93 21.46 6.97
C GLN A 108 4.81 20.80 6.14
N GLY A 109 3.61 21.38 6.16
CA GLY A 109 2.43 20.85 5.47
C GLY A 109 1.61 19.85 6.30
N TRP A 110 1.95 19.62 7.57
CA TRP A 110 1.15 18.75 8.45
C TRP A 110 -0.29 19.23 8.61
N ASN A 111 -0.50 20.53 8.84
CA ASN A 111 -1.85 21.08 9.00
C ASN A 111 -2.66 20.92 7.72
N ASP A 112 -2.07 21.27 6.57
CA ASP A 112 -2.70 21.08 5.26
C ASP A 112 -3.08 19.62 5.03
N LEU A 113 -2.21 18.67 5.40
CA LEU A 113 -2.48 17.24 5.32
C LEU A 113 -3.65 16.82 6.21
N MET A 114 -3.74 17.35 7.43
CA MET A 114 -4.85 17.05 8.35
C MET A 114 -6.19 17.56 7.81
N ASP A 115 -6.20 18.71 7.12
CA ASP A 115 -7.42 19.27 6.51
C ASP A 115 -7.97 18.41 5.37
N LEU A 116 -7.15 17.53 4.78
CA LEU A 116 -7.59 16.57 3.73
C LEU A 116 -8.28 15.34 4.31
N ILE A 117 -8.17 15.10 5.61
CA ILE A 117 -8.69 13.92 6.28
C ILE A 117 -10.13 14.20 6.74
N THR A 118 -11.08 13.36 6.31
CA THR A 118 -12.51 13.45 6.67
C THR A 118 -12.94 12.29 7.58
#